data_AF-A0A942THW6-F1
#
_entry.id   AF-A0A942THW6-F1
#
_cell.length_a   1.000
_cell.length_b   1.000
_cell.length_c   1.000
_cell.angle_alpha   90.00
_cell.angle_beta   90.00
_cell.angle_gamma   90.00
#
_symmetry.space_group_name_H-M   'P 1'
#
loop_
_entity.id
_entity.type
_entity.pdbx_description
1 polymer ?
#
loop_
_entity_poly.entity_id
_entity_poly.type
_entity_poly.pdbx_seq_one_letter_code
_entity_poly.pdbx_strand_id
1 'polypeptide(L)'
;MRSVLFMLAACFLLSGCNMLPEPGSLIQAPKLASATSLENESIQSIAKKYLPKGTALVTANAPVSADSVLYTDLNGDGQEEIVVFYQSKINPDQVGMFVLEKQSGEWEKIFAKKGLGYDVNWASSSDFNGDGKKDLLVGWKIGSTAGNVLEVYSWGDKGLKQLTKVNYHVLESIEVQDDPKTRLAVWKKDVNDIYDIQLLKWENGALVADEEHYPSYFPKAVDYYKSRIDRVPDASYYWYYLADAQLKSNHPEQAQKSIEHGMRLKMIVPSFNQFAELQEKIEKRLQEYDRSEIQYEVRDAGITLDIPKEIARYITIEEENAPMVGYAVSVFVSPEEKKDLLFTIFIHSKEMSVPEPDSNLEKIAENDQYIYFAKRNKEKIYPTGLEPELKDVYEQSIAQVDKMIANVRPGLVYPSYTSLEESEAIKLANEAANKYWYVTSGGKITGEVDSFTSDEGLDYRYMGSDLDTREKLNAFLGESYTTSAIQSYINRVKIINHNGKLAQPNADGGSLVNHEKAIVIGMRDNGNEKEFDLKTPLGSSLYYEYIHVVFTKTSDGWRISSDVGTF
;
A
#
# COMPACT_ATOMS: atom_id res chain seq x y z
N MET A 1 59.19 -2.77 -36.89
CA MET A 1 59.15 -3.56 -38.15
C MET A 1 59.40 -5.03 -37.84
N ARG A 2 58.33 -5.80 -37.69
CA ARG A 2 58.31 -7.27 -37.77
C ARG A 2 56.94 -7.66 -38.34
N SER A 3 56.96 -7.82 -39.65
CA SER A 3 56.36 -8.89 -40.44
C SER A 3 55.04 -9.51 -39.99
N VAL A 4 54.00 -9.23 -40.77
CA VAL A 4 53.20 -10.22 -41.52
C VAL A 4 52.85 -11.51 -40.76
N LEU A 5 51.68 -11.52 -40.12
CA LEU A 5 50.76 -12.66 -40.06
C LEU A 5 49.38 -12.13 -39.62
N PHE A 6 48.31 -12.79 -40.06
CA PHE A 6 46.88 -12.42 -39.91
C PHE A 6 46.26 -11.59 -41.03
N MET A 7 46.37 -12.10 -42.25
CA MET A 7 45.37 -11.92 -43.30
C MET A 7 44.75 -13.30 -43.59
N LEU A 8 43.80 -13.75 -42.74
CA LEU A 8 42.84 -14.84 -43.01
C LEU A 8 41.91 -15.07 -41.80
N ALA A 9 41.04 -14.10 -41.49
CA ALA A 9 39.87 -14.32 -40.62
C ALA A 9 38.81 -13.20 -40.73
N ALA A 10 38.67 -12.55 -41.90
CA ALA A 10 37.83 -11.37 -42.08
C ALA A 10 36.62 -11.59 -43.02
N CYS A 11 36.09 -12.81 -43.11
CA CYS A 11 34.93 -13.13 -43.98
C CYS A 11 33.88 -14.07 -43.35
N PHE A 12 33.63 -14.02 -42.03
CA PHE A 12 32.60 -14.88 -41.40
C PHE A 12 31.65 -14.18 -40.40
N LEU A 13 31.38 -12.87 -40.54
CA LEU A 13 30.46 -12.16 -39.63
C LEU A 13 29.35 -11.37 -40.32
N LEU A 14 28.84 -11.82 -41.46
CA LEU A 14 27.64 -11.24 -42.08
C LEU A 14 26.70 -12.33 -42.60
N SER A 15 26.07 -13.05 -41.66
CA SER A 15 24.89 -13.88 -41.91
C SER A 15 24.09 -13.94 -40.62
N GLY A 16 23.23 -12.94 -40.40
CA GLY A 16 22.48 -12.81 -39.15
C GLY A 16 21.39 -11.76 -39.23
N CYS A 17 20.50 -11.88 -40.21
CA CYS A 17 19.18 -11.26 -40.14
C CYS A 17 18.16 -12.33 -40.55
N ASN A 18 17.50 -12.92 -39.57
CA ASN A 18 16.06 -13.19 -39.56
C ASN A 18 15.68 -13.95 -38.29
N MET A 19 14.52 -13.58 -37.72
CA MET A 19 13.89 -14.07 -36.48
C MET A 19 14.20 -13.21 -35.24
N LEU A 20 13.79 -11.93 -35.29
CA LEU A 20 13.21 -11.32 -34.09
C LEU A 20 11.83 -11.97 -33.89
N PRO A 21 11.54 -12.55 -32.71
CA PRO A 21 10.24 -13.16 -32.48
C PRO A 21 9.18 -12.05 -32.36
N GLU A 22 7.93 -12.35 -32.71
CA GLU A 22 6.87 -11.32 -32.69
C GLU A 22 6.75 -10.66 -31.31
N PRO A 23 6.41 -9.35 -31.22
CA PRO A 23 6.35 -8.62 -29.94
C PRO A 23 5.51 -9.31 -28.86
N GLY A 24 4.48 -10.08 -29.23
CA GLY A 24 3.65 -10.85 -28.29
C GLY A 24 4.37 -12.03 -27.61
N SER A 25 5.49 -12.51 -28.16
CA SER A 25 6.30 -13.60 -27.57
C SER A 25 7.25 -13.13 -26.46
N LEU A 26 7.46 -11.81 -26.33
CA LEU A 26 8.21 -11.17 -25.25
C LEU A 26 7.34 -10.89 -24.02
N ILE A 27 6.01 -11.03 -24.16
CA ILE A 27 5.06 -11.08 -23.04
C ILE A 27 4.85 -12.56 -22.72
N GLN A 28 5.78 -13.15 -21.96
CA GLN A 28 5.44 -14.39 -21.28
C GLN A 28 4.59 -14.02 -20.06
N ALA A 29 3.38 -14.59 -19.98
CA ALA A 29 2.65 -14.66 -18.72
C ALA A 29 3.61 -15.19 -17.64
N PRO A 30 3.48 -14.75 -16.37
CA PRO A 30 4.23 -15.33 -15.28
C PRO A 30 4.15 -16.85 -15.42
N LYS A 31 5.27 -17.56 -15.22
CA LYS A 31 5.20 -18.99 -14.96
C LYS A 31 4.40 -19.16 -13.67
N LEU A 32 3.07 -19.19 -13.81
CA LEU A 32 2.18 -19.75 -12.82
C LEU A 32 2.82 -21.09 -12.48
N ALA A 33 3.12 -21.25 -11.19
CA ALA A 33 3.37 -22.52 -10.57
C ALA A 33 2.12 -23.38 -10.75
N SER A 34 1.89 -23.85 -11.97
CA SER A 34 0.80 -24.74 -12.33
C SER A 34 1.44 -26.01 -12.88
N ALA A 35 1.18 -27.08 -12.15
CA ALA A 35 1.52 -28.48 -12.43
C ALA A 35 2.86 -29.04 -11.92
N THR A 36 3.09 -28.96 -10.60
CA THR A 36 3.73 -30.06 -9.83
C THR A 36 2.70 -30.74 -8.92
N SER A 37 1.45 -30.89 -9.38
CA SER A 37 0.35 -31.49 -8.63
C SER A 37 0.21 -32.99 -8.88
N LEU A 38 1.29 -33.78 -8.76
CA LEU A 38 1.18 -35.25 -8.63
C LEU A 38 2.18 -35.93 -7.67
N GLU A 39 3.17 -35.25 -7.07
CA GLU A 39 4.06 -35.90 -6.06
C GLU A 39 4.44 -35.07 -4.82
N ASN A 40 4.09 -33.79 -4.71
CA ASN A 40 4.37 -33.00 -3.50
C ASN A 40 3.07 -32.65 -2.76
N GLU A 41 2.97 -33.12 -1.52
CA GLU A 41 1.90 -32.74 -0.60
C GLU A 41 1.93 -31.22 -0.34
N SER A 42 0.77 -30.55 -0.34
CA SER A 42 0.70 -29.11 -0.06
C SER A 42 1.19 -28.79 1.36
N ILE A 43 1.79 -27.61 1.56
CA ILE A 43 2.25 -27.14 2.88
C ILE A 43 1.11 -27.12 3.91
N GLN A 44 -0.11 -26.75 3.48
CA GLN A 44 -1.30 -26.78 4.33
C GLN A 44 -1.71 -28.20 4.73
N SER A 45 -1.57 -29.18 3.83
CA SER A 45 -1.81 -30.59 4.13
C SER A 45 -0.79 -31.13 5.15
N ILE A 46 0.48 -30.77 4.99
CA ILE A 46 1.53 -31.08 5.98
C ILE A 46 1.15 -30.47 7.33
N ALA A 47 0.83 -29.17 7.40
CA ALA A 47 0.44 -28.49 8.63
C ALA A 47 -0.75 -29.19 9.34
N LYS A 48 -1.77 -29.59 8.59
CA LYS A 48 -2.97 -30.29 9.11
C LYS A 48 -2.62 -31.62 9.80
N LYS A 49 -1.57 -32.33 9.38
CA LYS A 49 -1.13 -33.60 10.02
C LYS A 49 -0.57 -33.39 11.43
N TYR A 50 0.01 -32.23 11.71
CA TYR A 50 0.69 -31.93 13.00
C TYR A 50 -0.19 -31.16 13.99
N LEU A 51 -1.44 -30.85 13.61
CA LEU A 51 -2.41 -30.18 14.46
C LEU A 51 -2.69 -31.00 15.74
N PRO A 52 -2.73 -30.36 16.92
CA PRO A 52 -3.22 -31.03 18.12
C PRO A 52 -4.65 -31.58 17.94
N LYS A 53 -4.96 -32.67 18.63
CA LYS A 53 -6.33 -33.23 18.59
C LYS A 53 -7.34 -32.18 19.08
N GLY A 54 -8.45 -32.06 18.36
CA GLY A 54 -9.53 -31.12 18.72
C GLY A 54 -9.28 -29.67 18.31
N THR A 55 -8.28 -29.38 17.49
CA THR A 55 -8.03 -28.03 16.97
C THR A 55 -8.34 -27.91 15.47
N ALA A 56 -8.41 -26.67 14.98
CA ALA A 56 -8.48 -26.30 13.56
C ALA A 56 -7.33 -25.33 13.24
N LEU A 57 -6.93 -25.30 11.97
CA LEU A 57 -6.03 -24.29 11.43
C LEU A 57 -6.70 -22.90 11.51
N VAL A 58 -5.91 -21.86 11.79
CA VAL A 58 -6.38 -20.47 11.83
C VAL A 58 -5.50 -19.61 10.93
N THR A 59 -6.16 -18.82 10.08
CA THR A 59 -5.52 -17.75 9.30
C THR A 59 -5.43 -16.49 10.16
N ALA A 60 -4.26 -15.88 10.23
CA ALA A 60 -4.08 -14.63 10.95
C ALA A 60 -4.96 -13.50 10.37
N ASN A 61 -5.33 -12.54 11.21
CA ASN A 61 -6.13 -11.40 10.76
C ASN A 61 -5.32 -10.46 9.87
N ALA A 62 -4.04 -10.25 10.12
CA ALA A 62 -3.16 -9.39 9.35
C ALA A 62 -1.71 -9.97 9.29
N PRO A 63 -0.91 -9.63 8.28
CA PRO A 63 -1.38 -9.03 7.04
C PRO A 63 -2.33 -9.97 6.28
N VAL A 64 -3.12 -9.45 5.34
CA VAL A 64 -3.91 -10.26 4.41
C VAL A 64 -2.96 -11.15 3.62
N SER A 65 -3.29 -12.43 3.51
CA SER A 65 -2.44 -13.42 2.84
C SER A 65 -3.30 -14.48 2.18
N ALA A 66 -2.90 -14.94 1.00
CA ALA A 66 -3.54 -16.05 0.31
C ALA A 66 -3.40 -17.39 1.06
N ASP A 67 -2.46 -17.48 2.00
CA ASP A 67 -2.14 -18.69 2.75
C ASP A 67 -2.51 -18.60 4.23
N SER A 68 -2.90 -19.74 4.79
CA SER A 68 -3.26 -19.93 6.20
C SER A 68 -2.09 -20.31 7.11
N VAL A 69 -0.89 -20.44 6.53
CA VAL A 69 0.37 -20.80 7.20
C VAL A 69 1.47 -19.86 6.73
N LEU A 70 2.50 -19.61 7.55
CA LEU A 70 3.70 -18.92 7.08
C LEU A 70 4.73 -19.97 6.66
N TYR A 71 5.29 -19.81 5.46
CA TYR A 71 6.37 -20.63 4.93
C TYR A 71 7.58 -19.72 4.73
N THR A 72 8.55 -19.79 5.64
CA THR A 72 9.64 -18.82 5.72
C THR A 72 10.90 -19.42 6.35
N ASP A 73 12.05 -19.08 5.78
CA ASP A 73 13.37 -19.40 6.35
C ASP A 73 13.63 -18.50 7.57
N LEU A 74 13.57 -19.09 8.77
CA LEU A 74 13.81 -18.42 10.05
C LEU A 74 15.23 -18.67 10.56
N ASN A 75 15.80 -19.84 10.24
CA ASN A 75 17.12 -20.24 10.74
C ASN A 75 18.28 -19.73 9.87
N GLY A 76 18.00 -19.26 8.66
CA GLY A 76 18.92 -18.73 7.65
C GLY A 76 19.69 -19.80 6.88
N ASP A 77 19.18 -21.03 6.80
CA ASP A 77 19.85 -22.15 6.11
C ASP A 77 19.44 -22.32 4.64
N GLY A 78 18.49 -21.50 4.16
CA GLY A 78 17.95 -21.54 2.81
C GLY A 78 16.82 -22.55 2.59
N GLN A 79 16.38 -23.26 3.63
CA GLN A 79 15.16 -24.07 3.65
C GLN A 79 14.11 -23.38 4.51
N GLU A 80 12.85 -23.42 4.08
CA GLU A 80 11.80 -22.73 4.83
C GLU A 80 11.17 -23.60 5.93
N GLU A 81 10.92 -22.98 7.08
CA GLU A 81 10.09 -23.54 8.14
C GLU A 81 8.61 -23.27 7.88
N ILE A 82 7.74 -24.13 8.44
CA ILE A 82 6.29 -23.94 8.43
C ILE A 82 5.82 -23.45 9.81
N VAL A 83 5.33 -22.22 9.89
CA VAL A 83 4.65 -21.69 11.08
C VAL A 83 3.15 -21.93 10.95
N VAL A 84 2.60 -22.67 11.92
CA VAL A 84 1.20 -23.08 11.91
C VAL A 84 0.48 -22.51 13.12
N PHE A 85 -0.64 -21.83 12.86
CA PHE A 85 -1.54 -21.32 13.90
C PHE A 85 -2.78 -22.20 14.03
N TYR A 86 -3.27 -22.37 15.25
CA TYR A 86 -4.42 -23.22 15.50
C TYR A 86 -5.29 -22.69 16.62
N GLN A 87 -6.58 -23.08 16.59
CA GLN A 87 -7.56 -22.78 17.62
C GLN A 87 -8.30 -24.04 18.04
N SER A 88 -8.63 -24.13 19.33
CA SER A 88 -9.43 -25.23 19.86
C SER A 88 -10.87 -25.17 19.36
N LYS A 89 -11.38 -26.30 18.87
CA LYS A 89 -12.79 -26.47 18.46
C LYS A 89 -13.74 -26.56 19.66
N ILE A 90 -13.20 -26.80 20.86
CA ILE A 90 -13.98 -26.96 22.11
C ILE A 90 -14.00 -25.64 22.89
N ASN A 91 -12.86 -24.96 22.96
CA ASN A 91 -12.70 -23.67 23.64
C ASN A 91 -12.13 -22.65 22.64
N PRO A 92 -12.98 -21.94 21.86
CA PRO A 92 -12.51 -21.00 20.84
C PRO A 92 -11.55 -19.93 21.36
N ASP A 93 -11.59 -19.61 22.65
CA ASP A 93 -10.66 -18.69 23.30
C ASP A 93 -9.23 -19.24 23.47
N GLN A 94 -8.94 -20.44 22.97
CA GLN A 94 -7.62 -21.06 23.05
C GLN A 94 -7.00 -21.15 21.67
N VAL A 95 -6.07 -20.23 21.40
CA VAL A 95 -5.20 -20.25 20.22
C VAL A 95 -3.78 -20.67 20.56
N GLY A 96 -3.02 -21.07 19.55
CA GLY A 96 -1.60 -21.38 19.69
C GLY A 96 -0.90 -21.47 18.36
N MET A 97 0.42 -21.67 18.43
CA MET A 97 1.27 -21.86 17.28
C MET A 97 2.26 -23.01 17.47
N PHE A 98 2.74 -23.56 16.38
CA PHE A 98 3.95 -24.40 16.35
C PHE A 98 4.74 -24.16 15.07
N VAL A 99 6.01 -24.54 15.09
CA VAL A 99 6.92 -24.44 13.93
C VAL A 99 7.41 -25.82 13.57
N LEU A 100 7.36 -26.13 12.27
CA LEU A 100 7.92 -27.33 11.69
C LEU A 100 9.19 -27.00 10.91
N GLU A 101 10.22 -27.82 11.09
CA GLU A 101 11.48 -27.77 10.35
C GLU A 101 11.68 -29.13 9.66
N LYS A 102 12.27 -29.14 8.47
CA LYS A 102 12.54 -30.37 7.75
C LYS A 102 13.91 -30.92 8.13
N GLN A 103 13.93 -32.00 8.91
CA GLN A 103 15.15 -32.66 9.36
C GLN A 103 15.27 -34.05 8.73
N SER A 104 16.39 -34.32 8.05
CA SER A 104 16.66 -35.61 7.38
C SER A 104 15.54 -36.09 6.43
N GLY A 105 14.81 -35.16 5.82
CA GLY A 105 13.72 -35.44 4.89
C GLY A 105 12.32 -35.47 5.51
N GLU A 106 12.21 -35.48 6.84
CA GLU A 106 10.95 -35.53 7.58
C GLU A 106 10.65 -34.20 8.29
N TRP A 107 9.36 -33.88 8.44
CA TRP A 107 8.96 -32.68 9.18
C TRP A 107 8.93 -32.96 10.68
N GLU A 108 9.62 -32.12 11.46
CA GLU A 108 9.67 -32.22 12.92
C GLU A 108 9.18 -30.93 13.58
N LYS A 109 8.47 -31.09 14.71
CA LYS A 109 7.98 -29.96 15.50
C LYS A 109 9.06 -29.48 16.45
N ILE A 110 9.67 -28.35 16.12
CA ILE A 110 10.81 -27.78 16.87
C ILE A 110 10.39 -26.73 17.90
N PHE A 111 9.21 -26.13 17.72
CA PHE A 111 8.67 -25.11 18.61
C PHE A 111 7.17 -25.25 18.75
N ALA A 112 6.63 -25.00 19.94
CA ALA A 112 5.20 -24.91 20.16
C ALA A 112 4.89 -23.97 21.32
N LYS A 113 3.85 -23.15 21.17
CA LYS A 113 3.39 -22.23 22.20
C LYS A 113 1.87 -22.11 22.19
N LYS A 114 1.27 -22.02 23.37
CA LYS A 114 -0.11 -21.53 23.52
C LYS A 114 -0.08 -20.01 23.45
N GLY A 115 -0.91 -19.45 22.60
CA GLY A 115 -1.03 -18.02 22.41
C GLY A 115 -1.64 -17.34 23.63
N LEU A 116 -1.45 -16.03 23.69
CA LEU A 116 -2.21 -15.18 24.60
C LEU A 116 -3.53 -14.81 23.92
N GLY A 117 -4.60 -14.60 24.68
CA GLY A 117 -5.90 -14.22 24.09
C GLY A 117 -6.59 -15.31 23.27
N TYR A 118 -7.49 -14.90 22.37
CA TYR A 118 -8.50 -15.78 21.75
C TYR A 118 -8.40 -15.90 20.22
N ASP A 119 -7.54 -15.12 19.58
CA ASP A 119 -7.39 -15.09 18.12
C ASP A 119 -5.97 -14.64 17.72
N VAL A 120 -5.55 -14.93 16.49
CA VAL A 120 -4.26 -14.49 15.93
C VAL A 120 -4.50 -13.22 15.13
N ASN A 121 -4.11 -12.08 15.69
CA ASN A 121 -4.26 -10.80 15.02
C ASN A 121 -3.18 -10.57 13.96
N TRP A 122 -1.91 -10.85 14.25
CA TRP A 122 -0.81 -10.60 13.33
C TRP A 122 0.06 -11.85 13.14
N ALA A 123 0.50 -12.14 11.93
CA ALA A 123 1.51 -13.16 11.67
C ALA A 123 2.34 -12.81 10.43
N SER A 124 3.61 -12.46 10.61
CA SER A 124 4.54 -12.20 9.51
C SER A 124 5.97 -12.60 9.88
N SER A 125 6.87 -12.54 8.90
CA SER A 125 8.31 -12.65 9.15
C SER A 125 9.08 -11.57 8.39
N SER A 126 10.10 -11.01 9.03
CA SER A 126 10.94 -9.96 8.43
C SER A 126 12.26 -9.84 9.21
N ASP A 127 13.29 -9.21 8.62
CA ASP A 127 14.52 -8.91 9.35
C ASP A 127 14.29 -7.70 10.29
N PHE A 128 13.72 -7.99 11.46
CA PHE A 128 13.34 -6.99 12.44
C PHE A 128 14.53 -6.52 13.26
N ASN A 129 15.45 -7.43 13.58
CA ASN A 129 16.61 -7.12 14.41
C ASN A 129 17.83 -6.62 13.59
N GLY A 130 17.84 -6.85 12.27
CA GLY A 130 18.88 -6.42 11.33
C GLY A 130 20.09 -7.37 11.23
N ASP A 131 19.93 -8.65 11.54
CA ASP A 131 21.00 -9.66 11.49
C ASP A 131 21.06 -10.43 10.17
N GLY A 132 20.16 -10.12 9.22
CA GLY A 132 20.04 -10.78 7.93
C GLY A 132 19.24 -12.08 7.94
N LYS A 133 18.68 -12.48 9.09
CA LYS A 133 17.72 -13.60 9.21
C LYS A 133 16.34 -13.04 9.48
N LYS A 134 15.30 -13.79 9.08
CA LYS A 134 13.93 -13.38 9.37
C LYS A 134 13.57 -13.71 10.82
N ASP A 135 13.07 -12.69 11.51
CA ASP A 135 12.38 -12.83 12.78
C ASP A 135 10.89 -13.11 12.55
N LEU A 136 10.27 -13.86 13.44
CA LEU A 136 8.85 -14.19 13.43
C LEU A 136 8.07 -13.20 14.32
N LEU A 137 7.09 -12.51 13.74
CA LEU A 137 6.24 -11.53 14.41
C LEU A 137 4.84 -12.12 14.58
N VAL A 138 4.39 -12.32 15.82
CA VAL A 138 3.07 -12.91 16.12
C VAL A 138 2.27 -12.01 17.06
N GLY A 139 1.14 -11.53 16.57
CA GLY A 139 0.19 -10.70 17.28
C GLY A 139 -0.98 -11.50 17.81
N TRP A 140 -1.20 -11.43 19.12
CA TRP A 140 -2.27 -12.11 19.83
C TRP A 140 -3.40 -11.15 20.15
N LYS A 141 -4.64 -11.52 19.81
CA LYS A 141 -5.83 -10.71 20.10
C LYS A 141 -6.30 -10.94 21.53
N ILE A 142 -6.16 -9.93 22.38
CA ILE A 142 -6.53 -10.03 23.81
C ILE A 142 -7.98 -9.61 24.04
N GLY A 143 -8.41 -8.53 23.41
CA GLY A 143 -9.76 -7.99 23.58
C GLY A 143 -9.99 -6.72 22.77
N SER A 144 -11.25 -6.38 22.51
CA SER A 144 -11.61 -5.18 21.74
C SER A 144 -11.07 -3.88 22.36
N THR A 145 -11.10 -3.77 23.69
CA THR A 145 -10.56 -2.60 24.42
C THR A 145 -9.08 -2.76 24.75
N ALA A 146 -8.68 -3.96 25.20
CA ALA A 146 -7.30 -4.25 25.59
C ALA A 146 -6.32 -4.22 24.41
N GLY A 147 -6.83 -4.35 23.19
CA GLY A 147 -6.02 -4.41 21.97
C GLY A 147 -5.38 -5.78 21.80
N ASN A 148 -4.17 -5.75 21.27
CA ASN A 148 -3.38 -6.91 20.90
C ASN A 148 -1.99 -6.84 21.54
N VAL A 149 -1.31 -7.98 21.60
CA VAL A 149 0.08 -8.09 22.04
C VAL A 149 0.89 -8.75 20.94
N LEU A 150 1.85 -8.01 20.37
CA LEU A 150 2.84 -8.56 19.45
C LEU A 150 3.96 -9.19 20.28
N GLU A 151 4.35 -10.40 19.92
CA GLU A 151 5.56 -11.06 20.38
C GLU A 151 6.48 -11.28 19.17
N VAL A 152 7.75 -10.88 19.29
CA VAL A 152 8.75 -11.06 18.24
C VAL A 152 9.73 -12.14 18.66
N TYR A 153 10.01 -13.08 17.76
CA TYR A 153 10.90 -14.22 17.99
C TYR A 153 12.02 -14.22 16.96
N SER A 154 13.23 -14.49 17.43
CA SER A 154 14.42 -14.64 16.59
C SER A 154 15.02 -16.02 16.76
N TRP A 155 15.70 -16.52 15.74
CA TRP A 155 16.36 -17.82 15.81
C TRP A 155 17.69 -17.76 16.53
N GLY A 156 17.78 -18.40 17.70
CA GLY A 156 19.03 -18.53 18.46
C GLY A 156 19.58 -19.96 18.46
N ASP A 157 20.64 -20.20 19.24
CA ASP A 157 21.35 -21.50 19.32
C ASP A 157 20.47 -22.71 19.68
N LYS A 158 19.30 -22.48 20.29
CA LYS A 158 18.36 -23.52 20.75
C LYS A 158 16.98 -23.39 20.07
N GLY A 159 16.92 -22.77 18.90
CA GLY A 159 15.69 -22.45 18.18
C GLY A 159 15.12 -21.08 18.55
N LEU A 160 13.83 -20.88 18.32
CA LEU A 160 13.16 -19.59 18.49
C LEU A 160 13.20 -19.07 19.93
N LYS A 161 13.68 -17.84 20.09
CA LYS A 161 13.74 -17.09 21.34
C LYS A 161 12.97 -15.78 21.19
N GLN A 162 12.12 -15.47 22.15
CA GLN A 162 11.41 -14.19 22.17
C GLN A 162 12.39 -13.03 22.40
N LEU A 163 12.40 -12.06 21.49
CA LEU A 163 13.17 -10.82 21.58
C LEU A 163 12.44 -9.76 22.41
N THR A 164 11.17 -9.51 22.09
CA THR A 164 10.40 -8.43 22.71
C THR A 164 8.90 -8.70 22.68
N LYS A 165 8.13 -7.81 23.32
CA LYS A 165 6.68 -7.74 23.21
C LYS A 165 6.20 -6.29 23.19
N VAL A 166 5.16 -6.00 22.42
CA VAL A 166 4.56 -4.66 22.34
C VAL A 166 3.03 -4.74 22.28
N ASN A 167 2.36 -3.89 23.06
CA ASN A 167 0.91 -3.76 22.99
C ASN A 167 0.54 -2.80 21.86
N TYR A 168 -0.53 -3.10 21.12
CA TYR A 168 -0.99 -2.27 20.01
C TYR A 168 -2.49 -2.42 19.76
N HIS A 169 -3.09 -1.42 19.12
CA HIS A 169 -4.46 -1.50 18.59
C HIS A 169 -4.46 -1.56 17.06
N VAL A 170 -3.56 -0.80 16.42
CA VAL A 170 -3.18 -0.97 15.01
C VAL A 170 -1.67 -1.16 14.92
N LEU A 171 -1.25 -2.08 14.06
CA LEU A 171 0.15 -2.38 13.80
C LEU A 171 0.40 -2.33 12.30
N GLU A 172 1.50 -1.71 11.92
CA GLU A 172 2.06 -1.84 10.59
C GLU A 172 3.53 -2.26 10.69
N SER A 173 3.91 -3.20 9.82
CA SER A 173 5.31 -3.54 9.57
C SER A 173 5.79 -2.70 8.41
N ILE A 174 6.76 -1.83 8.67
CA ILE A 174 7.22 -0.80 7.76
C ILE A 174 8.63 -1.11 7.29
N GLU A 175 8.84 -1.16 5.98
CA GLU A 175 10.16 -1.15 5.36
C GLU A 175 10.41 0.24 4.79
N VAL A 176 11.59 0.81 5.08
CA VAL A 176 11.98 2.12 4.58
C VAL A 176 12.92 1.91 3.40
N GLN A 177 12.74 2.71 2.35
CA GLN A 177 13.61 2.65 1.18
C GLN A 177 15.09 2.79 1.57
N ASP A 178 15.93 1.93 1.00
CA ASP A 178 17.37 1.86 1.23
C ASP A 178 17.79 1.55 2.68
N ASP A 179 16.88 1.12 3.54
CA ASP A 179 17.19 0.65 4.89
C ASP A 179 16.62 -0.77 5.14
N PRO A 180 17.48 -1.78 5.36
CA PRO A 180 17.04 -3.18 5.47
C PRO A 180 16.28 -3.51 6.76
N LYS A 181 16.31 -2.65 7.79
CA LYS A 181 15.66 -2.96 9.08
C LYS A 181 14.15 -2.77 8.99
N THR A 182 13.39 -3.72 9.53
CA THR A 182 11.94 -3.52 9.68
C THR A 182 11.64 -2.56 10.84
N ARG A 183 10.68 -1.64 10.66
CA ARG A 183 10.10 -0.82 11.72
C ARG A 183 8.70 -1.30 12.05
N LEU A 184 8.25 -1.00 13.27
CA LEU A 184 6.87 -1.18 13.69
C LEU A 184 6.23 0.19 13.88
N ALA A 185 5.22 0.51 13.08
CA ALA A 185 4.32 1.60 13.42
C ALA A 185 3.22 1.07 14.33
N VAL A 186 3.21 1.54 15.57
CA VAL A 186 2.33 1.07 16.63
C VAL A 186 1.38 2.18 17.01
N TRP A 187 0.09 1.96 16.78
CA TRP A 187 -0.98 2.87 17.18
C TRP A 187 -1.64 2.29 18.43
N LYS A 188 -1.39 2.92 19.58
CA LYS A 188 -2.02 2.55 20.84
C LYS A 188 -3.20 3.47 21.08
N LYS A 189 -4.38 2.88 21.20
CA LYS A 189 -5.60 3.61 21.51
C LYS A 189 -5.47 4.27 22.87
N ASP A 190 -5.59 5.59 22.90
CA ASP A 190 -5.68 6.36 24.14
C ASP A 190 -7.15 6.40 24.58
N VAL A 191 -7.99 7.16 23.86
CA VAL A 191 -9.44 7.25 24.09
C VAL A 191 -10.18 7.24 22.74
N ASN A 192 -11.28 6.50 22.64
CA ASN A 192 -12.10 6.43 21.42
C ASN A 192 -11.25 6.14 20.17
N ASP A 193 -11.27 6.98 19.15
CA ASP A 193 -10.51 6.81 17.91
C ASP A 193 -9.22 7.66 17.89
N ILE A 194 -8.68 7.98 19.07
CA ILE A 194 -7.42 8.68 19.27
C ILE A 194 -6.32 7.67 19.56
N TYR A 195 -5.15 7.89 18.96
CA TYR A 195 -3.99 7.01 19.08
C TYR A 195 -2.72 7.76 19.48
N ASP A 196 -1.98 7.20 20.44
CA ASP A 196 -0.55 7.44 20.59
C ASP A 196 0.18 6.61 19.53
N ILE A 197 0.82 7.29 18.57
CA ILE A 197 1.44 6.68 17.40
C ILE A 197 2.96 6.79 17.54
N GLN A 198 3.62 5.64 17.43
CA GLN A 198 5.07 5.53 17.49
C GLN A 198 5.59 4.71 16.31
N LEU A 199 6.59 5.22 15.59
CA LEU A 199 7.41 4.42 14.68
C LEU A 199 8.63 3.93 15.45
N LEU A 200 8.77 2.61 15.56
CA LEU A 200 9.76 1.97 16.41
C LEU A 200 10.73 1.12 15.59
N LYS A 201 12.02 1.21 15.91
CA LYS A 201 13.07 0.32 15.38
C LYS A 201 13.71 -0.50 16.50
N TRP A 202 14.26 -1.66 16.13
CA TRP A 202 15.07 -2.45 17.04
C TRP A 202 16.51 -1.94 17.07
N GLU A 203 16.97 -1.55 18.27
CA GLU A 203 18.32 -1.05 18.47
C GLU A 203 18.83 -1.40 19.87
N ASN A 204 20.06 -1.90 19.97
CA ASN A 204 20.72 -2.21 21.24
C ASN A 204 19.91 -3.10 22.20
N GLY A 205 19.13 -4.03 21.65
CA GLY A 205 18.32 -4.98 22.43
C GLY A 205 16.98 -4.41 22.95
N ALA A 206 16.55 -3.25 22.46
CA ALA A 206 15.28 -2.64 22.81
C ALA A 206 14.57 -2.03 21.59
N LEU A 207 13.26 -1.80 21.73
CA LEU A 207 12.50 -0.95 20.81
C LEU A 207 12.73 0.52 21.17
N VAL A 208 13.15 1.32 20.20
CA VAL A 208 13.34 2.77 20.34
C VAL A 208 12.60 3.51 19.24
N ALA A 209 12.27 4.78 19.48
CA ALA A 209 11.67 5.64 18.46
C ALA A 209 12.62 5.84 17.27
N ASP A 210 12.09 5.75 16.05
CA ASP A 210 12.83 6.06 14.82
C ASP A 210 12.51 7.47 14.32
N GLU A 211 12.89 8.48 15.10
CA GLU A 211 12.58 9.90 14.85
C GLU A 211 13.09 10.40 13.49
N GLU A 212 14.19 9.82 13.00
CA GLU A 212 14.77 10.09 11.68
C GLU A 212 13.76 9.87 10.54
N HIS A 213 12.93 8.84 10.66
CA HIS A 213 11.97 8.44 9.64
C HIS A 213 10.54 8.91 9.95
N TYR A 214 10.35 9.74 10.98
CA TYR A 214 9.04 10.33 11.25
C TYR A 214 8.48 11.14 10.07
N PRO A 215 9.28 11.96 9.36
CA PRO A 215 8.77 12.69 8.21
C PRO A 215 8.29 11.79 7.06
N SER A 216 8.83 10.57 6.95
CA SER A 216 8.35 9.58 5.98
C SER A 216 6.98 9.02 6.34
N TYR A 217 6.75 8.70 7.63
CA TYR A 217 5.56 7.95 8.08
C TYR A 217 4.40 8.84 8.56
N PHE A 218 4.68 9.90 9.33
CA PHE A 218 3.66 10.72 9.98
C PHE A 218 2.71 11.50 9.06
N PRO A 219 2.98 11.76 7.75
CA PRO A 219 1.94 12.24 6.85
C PRO A 219 0.66 11.39 6.88
N LYS A 220 0.77 10.06 7.05
CA LYS A 220 -0.38 9.17 7.22
C LYS A 220 -1.20 9.48 8.48
N ALA A 221 -0.52 9.78 9.60
CA ALA A 221 -1.18 10.19 10.83
C ALA A 221 -1.84 11.58 10.71
N VAL A 222 -1.21 12.49 9.96
CA VAL A 222 -1.78 13.80 9.62
C VAL A 222 -3.10 13.63 8.87
N ASP A 223 -3.12 12.79 7.83
CA ASP A 223 -4.33 12.53 7.04
C ASP A 223 -5.43 11.87 7.86
N TYR A 224 -5.05 10.93 8.73
CA TYR A 224 -5.97 10.33 9.69
C TYR A 224 -6.67 11.38 10.55
N TYR A 225 -5.93 12.29 11.19
CA TYR A 225 -6.53 13.29 12.08
C TYR A 225 -7.27 14.41 11.33
N LYS A 226 -6.82 14.80 10.13
CA LYS A 226 -7.59 15.69 9.24
C LYS A 226 -8.98 15.12 8.95
N SER A 227 -9.06 13.83 8.58
CA SER A 227 -10.35 13.17 8.29
C SER A 227 -11.32 13.14 9.49
N ARG A 228 -10.78 13.15 10.72
CA ARG A 228 -11.58 13.23 11.96
C ARG A 228 -12.08 14.64 12.22
N ILE A 229 -11.24 15.64 12.00
CA ILE A 229 -11.59 17.05 12.12
C ILE A 229 -12.67 17.44 11.12
N ASP A 230 -12.62 16.94 9.89
CA ASP A 230 -13.67 17.18 8.88
C ASP A 230 -15.06 16.71 9.35
N ARG A 231 -15.11 15.70 10.23
CA ARG A 231 -16.36 15.16 10.78
C ARG A 231 -16.75 15.82 12.10
N VAL A 232 -15.77 16.17 12.93
CA VAL A 232 -15.98 16.71 14.29
C VAL A 232 -14.99 17.85 14.56
N PRO A 233 -15.21 19.03 13.96
CA PRO A 233 -14.22 20.12 14.00
C PRO A 233 -14.06 20.75 15.39
N ASP A 234 -15.08 20.69 16.25
CA ASP A 234 -15.04 21.31 17.59
C ASP A 234 -14.38 20.43 18.66
N ALA A 235 -13.88 19.24 18.28
CA ALA A 235 -13.19 18.33 19.19
C ALA A 235 -11.71 18.72 19.34
N SER A 236 -11.38 19.42 20.43
CA SER A 236 -10.02 19.93 20.71
C SER A 236 -8.94 18.85 20.63
N TYR A 237 -9.25 17.62 21.02
CA TYR A 237 -8.27 16.53 21.01
C TYR A 237 -7.81 16.16 19.61
N TYR A 238 -8.67 16.16 18.58
CA TYR A 238 -8.19 15.87 17.22
C TYR A 238 -7.17 16.92 16.75
N TRP A 239 -7.36 18.19 17.13
CA TRP A 239 -6.40 19.26 16.85
C TRP A 239 -5.06 19.08 17.57
N TYR A 240 -5.09 18.58 18.82
CA TYR A 240 -3.85 18.24 19.55
C TYR A 240 -3.04 17.18 18.81
N TYR A 241 -3.66 16.05 18.47
CA TYR A 241 -2.93 14.94 17.83
C TYR A 241 -2.60 15.25 16.36
N LEU A 242 -3.38 16.10 15.69
CA LEU A 242 -2.99 16.67 14.40
C LEU A 242 -1.72 17.50 14.54
N ALA A 243 -1.62 18.37 15.55
CA ALA A 243 -0.43 19.19 15.78
C ALA A 243 0.81 18.35 16.11
N ASP A 244 0.66 17.30 16.94
CA ASP A 244 1.74 16.35 17.23
C ASP A 244 2.19 15.61 15.96
N ALA A 245 1.25 15.12 15.15
CA ALA A 245 1.55 14.45 13.88
C ALA A 245 2.25 15.39 12.88
N GLN A 246 1.79 16.64 12.77
CA GLN A 246 2.42 17.66 11.91
C GLN A 246 3.83 18.01 12.37
N LEU A 247 4.07 18.10 13.68
CA LEU A 247 5.40 18.32 14.21
C LEU A 247 6.34 17.15 13.86
N LYS A 248 5.87 15.91 14.02
CA LYS A 248 6.62 14.69 13.68
C LYS A 248 6.83 14.55 12.17
N SER A 249 5.90 15.04 11.34
CA SER A 249 6.08 15.12 9.89
C SER A 249 6.98 16.29 9.45
N ASN A 250 7.65 16.99 10.38
CA ASN A 250 8.51 18.15 10.14
C ASN A 250 7.79 19.38 9.53
N HIS A 251 6.53 19.61 9.91
CA HIS A 251 5.71 20.78 9.56
C HIS A 251 5.30 21.59 10.80
N PRO A 252 6.26 22.16 11.54
CA PRO A 252 5.98 22.87 12.79
C PRO A 252 5.09 24.12 12.62
N GLU A 253 5.10 24.77 11.46
CA GLU A 253 4.23 25.90 11.11
C GLU A 253 2.75 25.49 11.01
N GLN A 254 2.47 24.30 10.45
CA GLN A 254 1.12 23.75 10.42
C GLN A 254 0.72 23.28 11.82
N ALA A 255 1.65 22.64 12.54
CA ALA A 255 1.44 22.22 13.92
C ALA A 255 1.06 23.42 14.82
N GLN A 256 1.71 24.57 14.64
CA GLN A 256 1.38 25.80 15.35
C GLN A 256 -0.06 26.26 15.07
N LYS A 257 -0.49 26.28 13.80
CA LYS A 257 -1.88 26.60 13.44
C LYS A 257 -2.87 25.65 14.13
N SER A 258 -2.59 24.34 14.10
CA SER A 258 -3.45 23.32 14.67
C SER A 258 -3.54 23.40 16.20
N ILE A 259 -2.41 23.59 16.90
CA ILE A 259 -2.41 23.67 18.36
C ILE A 259 -3.12 24.93 18.85
N GLU A 260 -2.90 26.09 18.21
CA GLU A 260 -3.59 27.34 18.51
C GLU A 260 -5.10 27.24 18.27
N HIS A 261 -5.54 26.51 17.24
CA HIS A 261 -6.94 26.22 17.04
C HIS A 261 -7.50 25.36 18.18
N GLY A 262 -6.85 24.23 18.49
CA GLY A 262 -7.29 23.32 19.55
C GLY A 262 -7.39 23.99 20.92
N MET A 263 -6.49 24.92 21.24
CA MET A 263 -6.50 25.68 22.52
C MET A 263 -7.64 26.71 22.63
N ARG A 264 -8.26 27.12 21.52
CA ARG A 264 -9.45 27.98 21.52
C ARG A 264 -10.74 27.21 21.79
N LEU A 265 -10.71 25.88 21.64
CA LEU A 265 -11.85 24.99 21.85
C LEU A 265 -11.95 24.54 23.31
N LYS A 266 -13.06 23.87 23.66
CA LYS A 266 -13.27 23.32 24.99
C LYS A 266 -12.37 22.09 25.22
N MET A 267 -11.26 22.30 25.92
CA MET A 267 -10.31 21.25 26.31
C MET A 267 -10.83 20.42 27.49
N ILE A 268 -10.76 19.09 27.36
CA ILE A 268 -11.04 18.14 28.46
C ILE A 268 -9.85 17.20 28.62
N VAL A 269 -9.55 16.44 27.56
CA VAL A 269 -8.37 15.59 27.40
C VAL A 269 -7.95 15.71 25.94
N PRO A 270 -6.66 15.95 25.62
CA PRO A 270 -5.57 16.31 26.53
C PRO A 270 -5.85 17.58 27.35
N SER A 271 -5.19 17.71 28.50
CA SER A 271 -5.32 18.86 29.41
C SER A 271 -4.63 20.10 28.86
N PHE A 272 -4.99 21.29 29.38
CA PHE A 272 -4.33 22.55 29.01
C PHE A 272 -2.81 22.49 29.12
N ASN A 273 -2.28 21.86 30.18
CA ASN A 273 -0.82 21.72 30.35
C ASN A 273 -0.19 20.89 29.24
N GLN A 274 -0.84 19.83 28.78
CA GLN A 274 -0.33 19.03 27.66
C GLN A 274 -0.33 19.84 26.36
N PHE A 275 -1.39 20.62 26.11
CA PHE A 275 -1.40 21.57 24.98
C PHE A 275 -0.26 22.58 25.06
N ALA A 276 -0.01 23.16 26.25
CA ALA A 276 1.08 24.11 26.45
C ALA A 276 2.47 23.47 26.25
N GLU A 277 2.68 22.24 26.73
CA GLU A 277 3.91 21.48 26.51
C GLU A 277 4.15 21.18 25.02
N LEU A 278 3.11 20.81 24.28
CA LEU A 278 3.21 20.59 22.84
C LEU A 278 3.46 21.91 22.10
N GLN A 279 2.79 23.00 22.50
CA GLN A 279 3.03 24.34 21.95
C GLN A 279 4.50 24.78 22.17
N GLU A 280 5.06 24.59 23.35
CA GLU A 280 6.48 24.91 23.64
C GLU A 280 7.43 24.11 22.74
N LYS A 281 7.16 22.82 22.52
CA LYS A 281 7.95 21.98 21.60
C LYS A 281 7.89 22.50 20.16
N ILE A 282 6.69 22.89 19.70
CA ILE A 282 6.48 23.46 18.37
C ILE A 282 7.25 24.78 18.23
N GLU A 283 7.14 25.67 19.21
CA GLU A 283 7.85 26.96 19.23
C GLU A 283 9.37 26.79 19.20
N LYS A 284 9.90 25.85 19.99
CA LYS A 284 11.32 25.50 19.96
C LYS A 284 11.74 25.02 18.57
N ARG A 285 10.95 24.14 17.94
CA ARG A 285 11.24 23.65 16.59
C ARG A 285 11.22 24.75 15.53
N LEU A 286 10.29 25.71 15.64
CA LEU A 286 10.21 26.88 14.77
C LEU A 286 11.42 27.81 14.89
N GLN A 287 12.02 27.89 16.09
CA GLN A 287 13.25 28.65 16.35
C GLN A 287 14.49 27.95 15.79
N GLU A 288 14.56 26.62 15.86
CA GLU A 288 15.64 25.82 15.27
C GLU A 288 15.64 25.87 13.74
N TYR A 289 14.52 26.22 13.12
CA TYR A 289 14.36 26.38 11.68
C TYR A 289 15.01 27.69 11.20
N ASP A 290 16.34 27.69 11.01
CA ASP A 290 17.18 28.81 10.53
C ASP A 290 17.09 29.05 9.01
N ARG A 291 16.07 28.49 8.35
CA ARG A 291 15.81 28.71 6.92
C ARG A 291 14.76 29.78 6.71
N SER A 292 14.92 30.60 5.67
CA SER A 292 13.92 31.56 5.20
C SER A 292 12.74 30.89 4.48
N GLU A 293 12.86 29.60 4.19
CA GLU A 293 11.89 28.79 3.44
C GLU A 293 11.63 27.47 4.17
N ILE A 294 10.39 27.00 4.06
CA ILE A 294 9.90 25.73 4.59
C ILE A 294 9.63 24.81 3.41
N GLN A 295 10.23 23.62 3.45
CA GLN A 295 10.08 22.64 2.40
C GLN A 295 8.85 21.76 2.63
N TYR A 296 8.02 21.64 1.60
CA TYR A 296 6.85 20.77 1.54
C TYR A 296 7.11 19.62 0.58
N GLU A 297 6.79 18.40 1.00
CA GLU A 297 6.68 17.25 0.10
C GLU A 297 5.23 17.07 -0.34
N VAL A 298 5.04 16.95 -1.64
CA VAL A 298 3.77 16.55 -2.24
C VAL A 298 3.99 15.14 -2.76
N ARG A 299 3.69 14.15 -1.90
CA ARG A 299 4.20 12.79 -2.03
C ARG A 299 3.64 12.03 -3.22
N ASP A 300 2.34 12.13 -3.48
CA ASP A 300 1.71 11.44 -4.62
C ASP A 300 2.19 12.04 -5.96
N ALA A 301 2.40 13.36 -5.99
CA ALA A 301 3.04 14.06 -7.11
C ALA A 301 4.54 13.78 -7.27
N GLY A 302 5.21 13.30 -6.22
CA GLY A 302 6.66 13.12 -6.19
C GLY A 302 7.44 14.42 -6.40
N ILE A 303 7.00 15.52 -5.78
CA ILE A 303 7.68 16.82 -5.86
C ILE A 303 7.91 17.44 -4.49
N THR A 304 8.83 18.40 -4.46
CA THR A 304 9.06 19.31 -3.34
C THR A 304 8.76 20.75 -3.75
N LEU A 305 8.30 21.52 -2.78
CA LEU A 305 7.99 22.94 -2.92
C LEU A 305 8.56 23.71 -1.71
N ASP A 306 9.40 24.70 -1.96
CA ASP A 306 9.89 25.59 -0.90
C ASP A 306 8.96 26.81 -0.78
N ILE A 307 8.39 26.99 0.41
CA ILE A 307 7.44 28.04 0.74
C ILE A 307 8.10 29.06 1.69
N PRO A 308 8.05 30.37 1.39
CA PRO A 308 8.59 31.38 2.30
C PRO A 308 7.96 31.29 3.69
N LYS A 309 8.82 31.32 4.73
CA LYS A 309 8.44 31.09 6.13
C LYS A 309 7.33 32.03 6.61
N GLU A 310 7.31 33.26 6.11
CA GLU A 310 6.33 34.30 6.44
C GLU A 310 4.89 33.96 6.03
N ILE A 311 4.70 33.20 4.94
CA ILE A 311 3.38 32.82 4.41
C ILE A 311 3.05 31.35 4.62
N ALA A 312 4.04 30.50 4.94
CA ALA A 312 3.89 29.05 4.98
C ALA A 312 2.72 28.56 5.83
N ARG A 313 2.47 29.21 6.98
CA ARG A 313 1.33 28.86 7.85
C ARG A 313 -0.05 29.06 7.23
N TYR A 314 -0.14 29.80 6.11
CA TYR A 314 -1.37 30.08 5.38
C TYR A 314 -1.45 29.32 4.06
N ILE A 315 -0.42 28.56 3.67
CA ILE A 315 -0.46 27.79 2.43
C ILE A 315 -1.14 26.45 2.64
N THR A 316 -2.01 26.09 1.71
CA THR A 316 -2.61 24.76 1.58
C THR A 316 -2.27 24.19 0.21
N ILE A 317 -1.93 22.91 0.16
CA ILE A 317 -1.63 22.19 -1.08
C ILE A 317 -2.65 21.08 -1.22
N GLU A 318 -3.25 20.95 -2.39
CA GLU A 318 -4.25 19.93 -2.71
C GLU A 318 -3.85 19.20 -3.99
N GLU A 319 -4.13 17.90 -4.04
CA GLU A 319 -3.82 17.04 -5.17
C GLU A 319 -5.08 16.40 -5.74
N GLU A 320 -5.25 16.45 -7.06
CA GLU A 320 -6.44 15.93 -7.72
C GLU A 320 -6.17 15.43 -9.15
N ASN A 321 -7.07 14.58 -9.63
CA ASN A 321 -7.14 14.30 -11.06
C ASN A 321 -7.59 15.57 -11.80
N ALA A 322 -6.89 15.94 -12.86
CA ALA A 322 -7.27 17.03 -13.76
C ALA A 322 -7.76 16.43 -15.10
N PRO A 323 -9.08 16.40 -15.35
CA PRO A 323 -9.65 15.83 -16.57
C PRO A 323 -9.00 16.45 -17.82
N MET A 324 -8.52 15.60 -18.74
CA MET A 324 -7.82 15.97 -19.98
C MET A 324 -6.43 16.62 -19.83
N VAL A 325 -5.96 16.90 -18.60
CA VAL A 325 -4.67 17.58 -18.32
C VAL A 325 -3.78 16.77 -17.35
N GLY A 326 -4.15 15.54 -17.01
CA GLY A 326 -3.31 14.66 -16.17
C GLY A 326 -3.58 14.83 -14.68
N TYR A 327 -2.52 14.96 -13.87
CA TYR A 327 -2.60 15.12 -12.41
C TYR A 327 -2.24 16.55 -12.03
N ALA A 328 -2.96 17.14 -11.06
CA ALA A 328 -2.77 18.52 -10.65
C ALA A 328 -2.43 18.63 -9.16
N VAL A 329 -1.51 19.54 -8.86
CA VAL A 329 -1.18 20.02 -7.52
C VAL A 329 -1.53 21.50 -7.46
N SER A 330 -2.57 21.86 -6.72
CA SER A 330 -3.02 23.24 -6.57
C SER A 330 -2.54 23.82 -5.25
N VAL A 331 -1.91 24.99 -5.33
CA VAL A 331 -1.37 25.72 -4.17
C VAL A 331 -2.27 26.91 -3.89
N PHE A 332 -2.79 26.97 -2.66
CA PHE A 332 -3.74 27.98 -2.20
C PHE A 332 -3.16 28.79 -1.05
N VAL A 333 -3.58 30.04 -0.95
CA VAL A 333 -3.49 30.83 0.29
C VAL A 333 -4.84 30.72 1.01
N SER A 334 -4.81 30.38 2.30
CA SER A 334 -6.00 30.04 3.11
C SER A 334 -5.93 30.61 4.54
N PRO A 335 -5.89 31.94 4.71
CA PRO A 335 -6.09 32.56 6.01
C PRO A 335 -7.54 32.37 6.46
N GLU A 336 -7.75 31.92 7.70
CA GLU A 336 -9.07 31.69 8.30
C GLU A 336 -10.04 30.86 7.42
N GLU A 337 -9.51 29.84 6.74
CA GLU A 337 -10.28 28.90 5.89
C GLU A 337 -10.90 29.55 4.62
N LYS A 338 -10.52 30.79 4.29
CA LYS A 338 -10.88 31.42 3.01
C LYS A 338 -9.78 31.12 1.98
N LYS A 339 -10.01 30.12 1.13
CA LYS A 339 -9.05 29.71 0.09
C LYS A 339 -9.10 30.61 -1.13
N ASP A 340 -7.93 31.01 -1.64
CA ASP A 340 -7.75 31.57 -2.99
C ASP A 340 -6.58 30.87 -3.69
N LEU A 341 -6.75 30.55 -4.98
CA LEU A 341 -5.78 29.78 -5.75
C LEU A 341 -4.59 30.69 -6.11
N LEU A 342 -3.37 30.23 -5.85
CA LEU A 342 -2.15 30.91 -6.26
C LEU A 342 -1.66 30.41 -7.62
N PHE A 343 -1.46 29.11 -7.74
CA PHE A 343 -1.04 28.44 -8.96
C PHE A 343 -1.32 26.94 -8.90
N THR A 344 -1.28 26.29 -10.06
CA THR A 344 -1.43 24.84 -10.22
C THR A 344 -0.23 24.27 -10.95
N ILE A 345 0.29 23.14 -10.49
CA ILE A 345 1.30 22.35 -11.18
C ILE A 345 0.59 21.17 -11.84
N PHE A 346 0.69 21.04 -13.16
CA PHE A 346 0.20 19.91 -13.95
C PHE A 346 1.34 18.93 -14.22
N ILE A 347 1.08 17.64 -14.00
CA ILE A 347 2.05 16.55 -14.14
C ILE A 347 1.56 15.59 -15.21
N HIS A 348 2.36 15.43 -16.25
CA HIS A 348 2.03 14.59 -17.41
C HIS A 348 3.05 13.46 -17.57
N SER A 349 2.56 12.23 -17.81
CA SER A 349 3.42 11.13 -18.25
C SER A 349 3.98 11.40 -19.63
N LYS A 350 5.28 11.16 -19.82
CA LYS A 350 5.97 11.24 -21.12
C LYS A 350 5.48 10.20 -22.12
N GLU A 351 4.82 9.15 -21.67
CA GLU A 351 4.28 8.08 -22.52
C GLU A 351 2.83 8.35 -22.96
N MET A 352 2.21 9.40 -22.42
CA MET A 352 0.86 9.83 -22.79
C MET A 352 0.90 11.14 -23.59
N SER A 353 -0.26 11.56 -24.12
CA SER A 353 -0.36 12.84 -24.81
C SER A 353 -0.02 13.99 -23.85
N VAL A 354 1.02 14.74 -24.17
CA VAL A 354 1.43 15.95 -23.45
C VAL A 354 0.84 17.15 -24.18
N PRO A 355 0.13 18.07 -23.48
CA PRO A 355 -0.41 19.27 -24.11
C PRO A 355 0.72 20.15 -24.65
N GLU A 356 0.46 20.82 -25.78
CA GLU A 356 1.38 21.85 -26.26
C GLU A 356 1.35 23.05 -25.29
N PRO A 357 2.52 23.56 -24.85
CA PRO A 357 2.57 24.73 -23.99
C PRO A 357 1.89 25.92 -24.67
N ASP A 358 1.02 26.62 -23.94
CA ASP A 358 0.45 27.89 -24.38
C ASP A 358 0.96 29.05 -23.50
N SER A 359 0.49 30.27 -23.76
CA SER A 359 0.93 31.45 -23.00
C SER A 359 0.59 31.42 -21.50
N ASN A 360 -0.18 30.43 -21.03
CA ASN A 360 -0.59 30.27 -19.63
C ASN A 360 0.05 29.04 -18.95
N LEU A 361 0.70 28.16 -19.71
CA LEU A 361 1.25 26.89 -19.23
C LEU A 361 2.77 26.85 -19.45
N GLU A 362 3.53 27.02 -18.38
CA GLU A 362 5.00 27.07 -18.41
C GLU A 362 5.60 25.73 -18.01
N LYS A 363 6.50 25.14 -18.82
CA LYS A 363 7.27 23.96 -18.41
C LYS A 363 8.29 24.37 -17.35
N ILE A 364 8.19 23.80 -16.15
CA ILE A 364 9.04 24.15 -14.99
C ILE A 364 10.09 23.09 -14.66
N ALA A 365 9.82 21.82 -14.98
CA ALA A 365 10.74 20.71 -14.72
C ALA A 365 10.40 19.49 -15.58
N GLU A 366 11.31 18.51 -15.59
CA GLU A 366 11.07 17.15 -16.09
C GLU A 366 11.95 16.14 -15.35
N ASN A 367 11.50 14.90 -15.26
CA ASN A 367 12.32 13.75 -14.86
C ASN A 367 12.15 12.62 -15.90
N ASP A 368 12.58 11.40 -15.58
CA ASP A 368 12.50 10.28 -16.54
C ASP A 368 11.07 9.89 -16.92
N GLN A 369 10.09 10.11 -16.03
CA GLN A 369 8.69 9.68 -16.23
C GLN A 369 7.75 10.82 -16.60
N TYR A 370 7.99 12.02 -16.07
CA TYR A 370 7.02 13.11 -16.07
C TYR A 370 7.59 14.43 -16.59
N ILE A 371 6.68 15.25 -17.12
CA ILE A 371 6.89 16.66 -17.42
C ILE A 371 5.97 17.48 -16.52
N TYR A 372 6.52 18.53 -15.92
CA TYR A 372 5.84 19.38 -14.95
C TYR A 372 5.62 20.76 -15.56
N PHE A 373 4.37 21.24 -15.48
CA PHE A 373 3.99 22.56 -15.95
C PHE A 373 3.35 23.38 -14.84
N ALA A 374 3.64 24.67 -14.76
CA ALA A 374 2.95 25.60 -13.87
C ALA A 374 1.93 26.45 -14.64
N LYS A 375 0.77 26.66 -14.02
CA LYS A 375 -0.24 27.64 -14.42
C LYS A 375 -0.53 28.57 -13.25
N ARG A 376 -0.25 29.86 -13.44
CA ARG A 376 -0.54 30.90 -12.45
C ARG A 376 -2.03 31.22 -12.43
N ASN A 377 -2.59 31.50 -11.25
CA ASN A 377 -3.93 32.07 -11.20
C ASN A 377 -3.89 33.54 -11.63
N LYS A 378 -4.66 33.88 -12.67
CA LYS A 378 -4.80 35.26 -13.17
C LYS A 378 -6.07 35.94 -12.67
N GLU A 379 -7.01 35.18 -12.11
CA GLU A 379 -8.27 35.68 -11.57
C GLU A 379 -8.07 35.98 -10.09
N LYS A 380 -7.77 37.25 -9.77
CA LYS A 380 -7.72 37.71 -8.38
C LYS A 380 -9.14 37.78 -7.83
N ILE A 381 -9.47 36.92 -6.89
CA ILE A 381 -10.74 37.01 -6.17
C ILE A 381 -10.41 37.16 -4.68
N TYR A 382 -10.09 38.38 -4.26
CA TYR A 382 -10.06 38.67 -2.82
C TYR A 382 -11.44 38.31 -2.26
N PRO A 383 -11.54 37.41 -1.26
CA PRO A 383 -12.79 37.21 -0.55
C PRO A 383 -13.35 38.56 -0.09
N THR A 384 -14.63 38.81 -0.35
CA THR A 384 -15.27 40.07 0.07
C THR A 384 -15.34 40.15 1.60
N GLY A 385 -15.12 41.35 2.16
CA GLY A 385 -15.19 41.58 3.61
C GLY A 385 -14.02 40.99 4.42
N LEU A 386 -12.81 40.99 3.86
CA LEU A 386 -11.59 40.65 4.61
C LEU A 386 -11.14 41.80 5.50
N GLU A 387 -10.68 41.46 6.71
CA GLU A 387 -9.93 42.38 7.57
C GLU A 387 -8.63 42.82 6.87
N PRO A 388 -8.16 44.07 7.06
CA PRO A 388 -6.97 44.59 6.39
C PRO A 388 -5.71 43.72 6.57
N GLU A 389 -5.54 43.11 7.74
CA GLU A 389 -4.41 42.24 8.08
C GLU A 389 -4.41 40.95 7.25
N LEU A 390 -5.59 40.39 6.95
CA LEU A 390 -5.71 39.20 6.12
C LEU A 390 -5.43 39.52 4.65
N LYS A 391 -5.79 40.73 4.20
CA LYS A 391 -5.51 41.19 2.83
C LYS A 391 -4.01 41.23 2.53
N ASP A 392 -3.21 41.67 3.50
CA ASP A 392 -1.75 41.69 3.41
C ASP A 392 -1.18 40.28 3.19
N VAL A 393 -1.72 39.27 3.89
CA VAL A 393 -1.33 37.86 3.68
C VAL A 393 -1.58 37.40 2.24
N TYR A 394 -2.74 37.72 1.65
CA TYR A 394 -3.01 37.39 0.23
C TYR A 394 -2.04 38.12 -0.70
N GLU A 395 -1.80 39.42 -0.49
CA GLU A 395 -0.91 40.22 -1.33
C GLU A 395 0.55 39.72 -1.27
N GLN A 396 1.05 39.41 -0.07
CA GLN A 396 2.36 38.80 0.13
C GLN A 396 2.45 37.42 -0.54
N SER A 397 1.42 36.57 -0.37
CA SER A 397 1.40 35.24 -0.98
C SER A 397 1.43 35.31 -2.51
N ILE A 398 0.66 36.23 -3.11
CA ILE A 398 0.65 36.48 -4.56
C ILE A 398 2.03 36.97 -5.03
N ALA A 399 2.69 37.85 -4.27
CA ALA A 399 4.02 38.36 -4.61
C ALA A 399 5.10 37.27 -4.61
N GLN A 400 4.89 36.16 -3.89
CA GLN A 400 5.83 35.04 -3.79
C GLN A 400 5.57 33.92 -4.82
N VAL A 401 4.52 34.01 -5.65
CA VAL A 401 4.14 32.92 -6.58
C VAL A 401 5.27 32.52 -7.52
N ASP A 402 5.92 33.47 -8.18
CA ASP A 402 7.02 33.14 -9.11
C ASP A 402 8.21 32.50 -8.40
N LYS A 403 8.47 32.93 -7.15
CA LYS A 403 9.52 32.34 -6.31
C LYS A 403 9.20 30.90 -5.93
N MET A 404 7.95 30.64 -5.50
CA MET A 404 7.47 29.30 -5.18
C MET A 404 7.52 28.37 -6.39
N ILE A 405 7.03 28.81 -7.55
CA ILE A 405 7.09 28.05 -8.81
C ILE A 405 8.54 27.73 -9.19
N ALA A 406 9.45 28.70 -9.09
CA ALA A 406 10.87 28.53 -9.42
C ALA A 406 11.60 27.54 -8.48
N ASN A 407 11.02 27.22 -7.31
CA ASN A 407 11.57 26.29 -6.33
C ASN A 407 10.93 24.89 -6.37
N VAL A 408 9.99 24.62 -7.27
CA VAL A 408 9.45 23.27 -7.45
C VAL A 408 10.56 22.34 -7.96
N ARG A 409 10.77 21.20 -7.29
CA ARG A 409 11.74 20.18 -7.72
C ARG A 409 11.09 18.79 -7.76
N PRO A 410 11.28 18.00 -8.84
CA PRO A 410 10.95 16.58 -8.84
C PRO A 410 11.79 15.80 -7.82
N GLY A 411 11.18 14.81 -7.18
CA GLY A 411 11.78 13.96 -6.16
C GLY A 411 11.26 14.24 -4.75
N LEU A 412 11.58 13.31 -3.85
CA LEU A 412 11.31 13.40 -2.42
C LEU A 412 12.62 13.60 -1.67
N VAL A 413 12.55 14.21 -0.50
CA VAL A 413 13.67 14.43 0.44
C VAL A 413 13.71 13.31 1.48
N TYR A 414 12.54 12.85 1.91
CA TYR A 414 12.37 11.74 2.84
C TYR A 414 12.16 10.43 2.07
N PRO A 415 12.79 9.34 2.50
CA PRO A 415 12.62 8.05 1.84
C PRO A 415 11.15 7.63 1.84
N SER A 416 10.73 6.94 0.77
CA SER A 416 9.44 6.25 0.77
C SER A 416 9.47 5.08 1.75
N TYR A 417 8.30 4.62 2.16
CA TYR A 417 8.15 3.41 2.94
C TYR A 417 7.08 2.51 2.32
N THR A 418 7.14 1.23 2.64
CA THR A 418 6.09 0.25 2.32
C THR A 418 5.53 -0.33 3.60
N SER A 419 4.20 -0.48 3.65
CA SER A 419 3.50 -1.19 4.73
C SER A 419 3.20 -2.61 4.26
N LEU A 420 3.55 -3.62 5.05
CA LEU A 420 3.36 -5.02 4.68
C LEU A 420 1.88 -5.40 4.46
N GLU A 421 0.96 -4.86 5.26
CA GLU A 421 -0.48 -5.09 5.08
C GLU A 421 -0.98 -4.50 3.76
N GLU A 422 -0.53 -3.30 3.43
CA GLU A 422 -0.93 -2.61 2.20
C GLU A 422 -0.33 -3.28 0.97
N SER A 423 0.96 -3.66 1.02
CA SER A 423 1.64 -4.30 -0.10
C SER A 423 1.07 -5.68 -0.40
N GLU A 424 0.73 -6.48 0.61
CA GLU A 424 0.07 -7.78 0.39
C GLU A 424 -1.36 -7.60 -0.14
N ALA A 425 -2.12 -6.61 0.36
CA ALA A 425 -3.45 -6.32 -0.20
C ALA A 425 -3.39 -5.93 -1.69
N ILE A 426 -2.46 -5.05 -2.06
CA ILE A 426 -2.22 -4.63 -3.45
C ILE A 426 -1.78 -5.81 -4.31
N LYS A 427 -0.87 -6.64 -3.82
CA LYS A 427 -0.40 -7.84 -4.52
C LYS A 427 -1.54 -8.82 -4.79
N LEU A 428 -2.36 -9.14 -3.79
CA LEU A 428 -3.52 -10.03 -3.97
C LEU A 428 -4.55 -9.44 -4.94
N ALA A 429 -4.79 -8.13 -4.90
CA ALA A 429 -5.67 -7.45 -5.85
C ALA A 429 -5.12 -7.52 -7.29
N ASN A 430 -3.81 -7.29 -7.48
CA ASN A 430 -3.16 -7.41 -8.78
C ASN A 430 -3.22 -8.85 -9.33
N GLU A 431 -2.93 -9.85 -8.50
CA GLU A 431 -3.06 -11.26 -8.89
C GLU A 431 -4.50 -11.61 -9.31
N ALA A 432 -5.49 -11.12 -8.57
CA ALA A 432 -6.88 -11.32 -8.88
C ALA A 432 -7.30 -10.63 -10.20
N ALA A 433 -6.80 -9.42 -10.45
CA ALA A 433 -7.03 -8.69 -11.69
C ALA A 433 -6.42 -9.41 -12.89
N ASN A 434 -5.19 -9.91 -12.76
CA ASN A 434 -4.54 -10.72 -13.78
C ASN A 434 -5.33 -11.99 -14.11
N LYS A 435 -5.87 -12.68 -13.09
CA LYS A 435 -6.73 -13.86 -13.31
C LYS A 435 -8.05 -13.51 -13.99
N TYR A 436 -8.66 -12.39 -13.64
CA TYR A 436 -9.86 -11.89 -14.31
C TYR A 436 -9.61 -11.65 -15.80
N TRP A 437 -8.53 -10.93 -16.15
CA TRP A 437 -8.17 -10.68 -17.55
C TRP A 437 -7.82 -11.95 -18.30
N TYR A 438 -7.15 -12.91 -17.65
CA TYR A 438 -6.86 -14.23 -18.23
C TYR A 438 -8.13 -15.04 -18.56
N VAL A 439 -9.11 -15.04 -17.64
CA VAL A 439 -10.40 -15.69 -17.91
C VAL A 439 -11.15 -14.96 -19.02
N THR A 440 -11.17 -13.62 -18.98
CA THR A 440 -11.84 -12.78 -19.97
C THR A 440 -11.25 -12.97 -21.37
N SER A 441 -9.93 -13.15 -21.49
CA SER A 441 -9.28 -13.48 -22.77
C SER A 441 -9.54 -14.91 -23.27
N GLY A 442 -10.14 -15.76 -22.43
CA GLY A 442 -10.54 -17.13 -22.76
C GLY A 442 -9.55 -18.20 -22.32
N GLY A 443 -8.52 -17.86 -21.53
CA GLY A 443 -7.51 -18.80 -21.05
C GLY A 443 -6.52 -19.21 -22.13
N LYS A 444 -5.97 -20.43 -22.00
CA LYS A 444 -4.95 -20.95 -22.92
C LYS A 444 -5.58 -21.45 -24.21
N ILE A 445 -5.63 -20.57 -25.21
CA ILE A 445 -6.10 -20.89 -26.56
C ILE A 445 -4.93 -21.39 -27.40
N THR A 446 -5.07 -22.58 -28.01
CA THR A 446 -4.11 -23.14 -28.97
C THR A 446 -4.78 -23.33 -30.32
N GLY A 447 -4.33 -22.61 -31.35
CA GLY A 447 -4.94 -22.65 -32.69
C GLY A 447 -6.07 -21.65 -32.87
N GLU A 448 -6.99 -21.93 -33.80
CA GLU A 448 -8.16 -21.08 -34.04
C GLU A 448 -9.16 -21.13 -32.88
N VAL A 449 -9.80 -19.99 -32.61
CA VAL A 449 -10.84 -19.89 -31.57
C VAL A 449 -12.11 -20.55 -32.07
N ASP A 450 -12.44 -21.70 -31.49
CA ASP A 450 -13.72 -22.38 -31.77
C ASP A 450 -14.88 -21.56 -31.16
N SER A 451 -15.90 -21.29 -31.98
CA SER A 451 -16.99 -20.38 -31.65
C SER A 451 -18.33 -20.85 -32.22
N PHE A 452 -19.42 -20.37 -31.63
CA PHE A 452 -20.78 -20.65 -32.09
C PHE A 452 -21.71 -19.48 -31.77
N THR A 453 -22.80 -19.36 -32.53
CA THR A 453 -23.88 -18.41 -32.22
C THR A 453 -24.99 -19.14 -31.47
N SER A 454 -25.38 -18.61 -30.32
CA SER A 454 -26.50 -19.13 -29.51
C SER A 454 -27.85 -18.88 -30.18
N ASP A 455 -28.90 -19.57 -29.72
CA ASP A 455 -30.28 -19.36 -30.20
C ASP A 455 -30.79 -17.92 -30.00
N GLU A 456 -30.20 -17.19 -29.04
CA GLU A 456 -30.48 -15.76 -28.77
C GLU A 456 -29.68 -14.81 -29.67
N GLY A 457 -28.87 -15.33 -30.62
CA GLY A 457 -28.06 -14.54 -31.54
C GLY A 457 -26.77 -13.96 -30.94
N LEU A 458 -26.36 -14.42 -29.74
CA LEU A 458 -25.10 -14.03 -29.12
C LEU A 458 -23.97 -14.95 -29.58
N ASP A 459 -22.83 -14.36 -29.97
CA ASP A 459 -21.62 -15.10 -30.34
C ASP A 459 -20.83 -15.51 -29.10
N TYR A 460 -20.54 -16.80 -29.02
CA TYR A 460 -19.80 -17.46 -27.96
C TYR A 460 -18.49 -18.02 -28.49
N ARG A 461 -17.45 -17.99 -27.65
CA ARG A 461 -16.19 -18.71 -27.86
C ARG A 461 -15.98 -19.75 -26.77
N TYR A 462 -15.48 -20.93 -27.14
CA TYR A 462 -15.09 -21.92 -26.14
C TYR A 462 -13.86 -21.45 -25.36
N MET A 463 -13.83 -21.79 -24.07
CA MET A 463 -12.68 -21.51 -23.22
C MET A 463 -11.53 -22.48 -23.53
N GLY A 464 -10.30 -22.02 -23.25
CA GLY A 464 -9.08 -22.80 -23.38
C GLY A 464 -9.10 -24.07 -22.54
N SER A 465 -8.29 -25.06 -22.92
CA SER A 465 -8.26 -26.40 -22.31
C SER A 465 -7.95 -26.42 -20.79
N ASP A 466 -7.39 -25.33 -20.28
CA ASP A 466 -7.10 -25.09 -18.88
C ASP A 466 -8.28 -24.53 -18.08
N LEU A 467 -9.31 -24.01 -18.76
CA LEU A 467 -10.52 -23.42 -18.16
C LEU A 467 -11.83 -24.01 -18.72
N ASP A 468 -11.76 -25.04 -19.57
CA ASP A 468 -12.89 -25.59 -20.32
C ASP A 468 -13.92 -26.37 -19.47
N THR A 469 -13.73 -26.49 -18.15
CA THR A 469 -14.72 -27.05 -17.23
C THR A 469 -14.95 -26.13 -16.02
N ARG A 470 -16.10 -26.29 -15.37
CA ARG A 470 -16.46 -25.49 -14.18
C ARG A 470 -15.51 -25.75 -13.02
N GLU A 471 -15.03 -26.98 -12.88
CA GLU A 471 -14.06 -27.38 -11.86
C GLU A 471 -12.73 -26.66 -12.09
N LYS A 472 -12.24 -26.63 -13.34
CA LYS A 472 -10.99 -25.95 -13.68
C LYS A 472 -11.08 -24.44 -13.48
N LEU A 473 -12.16 -23.82 -13.95
CA LEU A 473 -12.40 -22.39 -13.78
C LEU A 473 -12.51 -22.00 -12.30
N ASN A 474 -13.26 -22.78 -11.51
CA ASN A 474 -13.40 -22.56 -10.07
C ASN A 474 -12.08 -22.77 -9.33
N ALA A 475 -11.27 -23.76 -9.71
CA ALA A 475 -9.96 -23.98 -9.11
C ALA A 475 -9.02 -22.79 -9.40
N PHE A 476 -8.97 -22.34 -10.66
CA PHE A 476 -8.13 -21.22 -11.08
C PHE A 476 -8.51 -19.90 -10.38
N LEU A 477 -9.80 -19.54 -10.39
CA LEU A 477 -10.25 -18.31 -9.72
C LEU A 477 -10.28 -18.45 -8.19
N GLY A 478 -10.49 -19.67 -7.65
CA GLY A 478 -10.62 -19.94 -6.21
C GLY A 478 -9.34 -19.69 -5.40
N GLU A 479 -8.21 -19.59 -6.08
CA GLU A 479 -6.95 -19.14 -5.48
C GLU A 479 -7.01 -17.67 -5.03
N SER A 480 -7.83 -16.83 -5.68
CA SER A 480 -7.91 -15.38 -5.38
C SER A 480 -9.30 -14.93 -4.91
N TYR A 481 -10.35 -15.63 -5.32
CA TYR A 481 -11.74 -15.24 -5.06
C TYR A 481 -12.50 -16.26 -4.23
N THR A 482 -13.49 -15.78 -3.49
CA THR A 482 -14.48 -16.64 -2.83
C THR A 482 -15.35 -17.37 -3.84
N THR A 483 -15.86 -18.55 -3.48
CA THR A 483 -16.78 -19.32 -4.33
C THR A 483 -18.04 -18.52 -4.71
N SER A 484 -18.55 -17.69 -3.81
CA SER A 484 -19.70 -16.81 -4.07
C SER A 484 -19.40 -15.73 -5.11
N ALA A 485 -18.22 -15.10 -5.06
CA ALA A 485 -17.80 -14.12 -6.05
C ALA A 485 -17.66 -14.76 -7.44
N ILE A 486 -17.04 -15.95 -7.52
CA ILE A 486 -16.89 -16.71 -8.77
C ILE A 486 -18.25 -17.09 -9.37
N GLN A 487 -19.17 -17.58 -8.53
CA GLN A 487 -20.52 -17.94 -8.97
C GLN A 487 -21.29 -16.74 -9.51
N SER A 488 -21.18 -15.59 -8.84
CA SER A 488 -21.80 -14.33 -9.26
C SER A 488 -21.22 -13.85 -10.59
N TYR A 489 -19.89 -13.92 -10.75
CA TYR A 489 -19.19 -13.61 -11.98
C TYR A 489 -19.66 -14.48 -13.16
N ILE A 490 -19.61 -15.81 -13.03
CA ILE A 490 -20.02 -16.75 -14.07
C ILE A 490 -21.45 -16.44 -14.57
N ASN A 491 -22.35 -16.14 -13.65
CA ASN A 491 -23.74 -15.79 -13.98
C ASN A 491 -23.83 -14.43 -14.68
N ARG A 492 -23.10 -13.41 -14.17
CA ARG A 492 -23.10 -12.04 -14.70
C ARG A 492 -22.56 -11.97 -16.13
N VAL A 493 -21.45 -12.65 -16.41
CA VAL A 493 -20.83 -12.68 -17.76
C VAL A 493 -21.37 -13.81 -18.64
N LYS A 494 -22.38 -14.56 -18.18
CA LYS A 494 -23.05 -15.63 -18.93
C LYS A 494 -22.10 -16.70 -19.47
N ILE A 495 -21.14 -17.17 -18.65
CA ILE A 495 -20.34 -18.35 -18.99
C ILE A 495 -21.23 -19.59 -18.89
N ILE A 496 -21.32 -20.35 -19.98
CA ILE A 496 -22.22 -21.50 -20.11
C ILE A 496 -21.45 -22.79 -20.38
N ASN A 497 -22.08 -23.94 -20.08
CA ASN A 497 -21.61 -25.23 -20.58
C ASN A 497 -22.32 -25.53 -21.90
N HIS A 498 -21.55 -25.75 -22.96
CA HIS A 498 -22.04 -26.15 -24.27
C HIS A 498 -21.21 -27.34 -24.76
N ASN A 499 -21.87 -28.46 -25.09
CA ASN A 499 -21.22 -29.70 -25.52
C ASN A 499 -20.13 -30.22 -24.56
N GLY A 500 -20.32 -30.05 -23.25
CA GLY A 500 -19.39 -30.51 -22.22
C GLY A 500 -18.18 -29.60 -21.99
N LYS A 501 -18.11 -28.45 -22.66
CA LYS A 501 -17.06 -27.43 -22.49
C LYS A 501 -17.65 -26.09 -22.07
N LEU A 502 -16.89 -25.31 -21.30
CA LEU A 502 -17.25 -23.94 -21.01
C LEU A 502 -17.07 -23.03 -22.23
N ALA A 503 -18.01 -22.09 -22.39
CA ALA A 503 -17.96 -21.05 -23.41
C ALA A 503 -18.40 -19.71 -22.80
N GLN A 504 -17.83 -18.62 -23.30
CA GLN A 504 -18.14 -17.25 -22.89
C GLN A 504 -18.56 -16.39 -24.08
N PRO A 505 -19.39 -15.35 -23.88
CA PRO A 505 -19.70 -14.39 -24.93
C PRO A 505 -18.43 -13.69 -25.42
N ASN A 506 -18.40 -13.34 -26.72
CA ASN A 506 -17.36 -12.46 -27.22
C ASN A 506 -17.50 -11.06 -26.61
N ALA A 507 -16.44 -10.60 -25.96
CA ALA A 507 -16.31 -9.24 -25.45
C ALA A 507 -14.95 -8.67 -25.86
N ASP A 508 -14.96 -7.39 -26.26
CA ASP A 508 -13.76 -6.57 -26.39
C ASP A 508 -13.62 -5.73 -25.13
N GLY A 509 -12.42 -5.75 -24.52
CA GLY A 509 -12.19 -5.15 -23.23
C GLY A 509 -10.70 -4.99 -22.97
N GLY A 510 -10.34 -3.88 -22.34
CA GLY A 510 -9.00 -3.57 -21.89
C GLY A 510 -9.07 -2.55 -20.77
N SER A 511 -8.03 -2.49 -19.96
CA SER A 511 -7.90 -1.49 -18.90
C SER A 511 -6.47 -0.96 -18.89
N LEU A 512 -6.33 0.34 -18.65
CA LEU A 512 -5.05 0.98 -18.36
C LEU A 512 -4.73 0.94 -16.86
N VAL A 513 -5.64 0.46 -16.01
CA VAL A 513 -5.45 0.40 -14.56
C VAL A 513 -4.19 -0.41 -14.22
N ASN A 514 -3.32 0.20 -13.42
CA ASN A 514 -2.05 -0.37 -13.00
C ASN A 514 -2.09 -0.71 -11.51
N HIS A 515 -2.63 -1.90 -11.19
CA HIS A 515 -2.76 -2.38 -9.82
C HIS A 515 -1.44 -2.49 -9.08
N GLU A 516 -0.34 -2.80 -9.78
CA GLU A 516 1.00 -2.92 -9.17
C GLU A 516 1.49 -1.60 -8.55
N LYS A 517 0.98 -0.47 -9.02
CA LYS A 517 1.31 0.86 -8.52
C LYS A 517 0.20 1.49 -7.67
N ALA A 518 -0.79 0.71 -7.27
CA ALA A 518 -1.86 1.20 -6.41
C ALA A 518 -1.34 1.64 -5.04
N ILE A 519 -2.05 2.56 -4.40
CA ILE A 519 -1.79 3.02 -3.02
C ILE A 519 -3.07 2.83 -2.21
N VAL A 520 -2.95 2.28 -1.00
CA VAL A 520 -4.07 2.17 -0.06
C VAL A 520 -4.35 3.54 0.55
N ILE A 521 -5.58 4.05 0.39
CA ILE A 521 -6.03 5.33 0.98
C ILE A 521 -7.09 5.15 2.06
N GLY A 522 -7.66 3.95 2.16
CA GLY A 522 -8.69 3.61 3.13
C GLY A 522 -8.64 2.13 3.46
N MET A 523 -8.85 1.80 4.72
CA MET A 523 -8.91 0.42 5.20
C MET A 523 -9.99 0.29 6.28
N ARG A 524 -10.77 -0.78 6.23
CA ARG A 524 -11.69 -1.18 7.31
C ARG A 524 -11.44 -2.64 7.67
N ASP A 525 -11.37 -2.91 8.98
CA ASP A 525 -11.20 -4.26 9.50
C ASP A 525 -12.43 -4.65 10.33
N ASN A 526 -13.23 -5.56 9.78
CA ASN A 526 -14.42 -6.13 10.39
C ASN A 526 -14.16 -7.55 10.90
N GLY A 527 -12.89 -7.92 11.11
CA GLY A 527 -12.44 -9.22 11.64
C GLY A 527 -12.34 -10.30 10.56
N ASN A 528 -13.47 -10.86 10.13
CA ASN A 528 -13.51 -11.87 9.06
C ASN A 528 -13.63 -11.26 7.66
N GLU A 529 -13.79 -9.94 7.60
CA GLU A 529 -13.86 -9.16 6.38
C GLU A 529 -12.96 -7.94 6.52
N LYS A 530 -12.27 -7.58 5.44
CA LYS A 530 -11.49 -6.37 5.32
C LYS A 530 -11.82 -5.67 4.02
N GLU A 531 -11.88 -4.35 4.07
CA GLU A 531 -12.12 -3.50 2.92
C GLU A 531 -10.90 -2.61 2.71
N PHE A 532 -10.50 -2.45 1.45
CA PHE A 532 -9.43 -1.55 1.04
C PHE A 532 -9.92 -0.65 -0.09
N ASP A 533 -9.70 0.65 0.07
CA ASP A 533 -9.87 1.66 -0.97
C ASP A 533 -8.50 1.95 -1.57
N LEU A 534 -8.34 1.65 -2.87
CA LEU A 534 -7.08 1.77 -3.60
C LEU A 534 -7.15 2.95 -4.57
N LYS A 535 -6.21 3.88 -4.44
CA LYS A 535 -5.90 4.88 -5.48
C LYS A 535 -5.00 4.22 -6.51
N THR A 536 -5.55 3.89 -7.68
CA THR A 536 -4.86 3.05 -8.68
C THR A 536 -4.53 3.85 -9.95
N PRO A 537 -3.25 4.06 -10.28
CA PRO A 537 -2.85 4.81 -11.46
C PRO A 537 -3.29 4.17 -12.78
N LEU A 538 -3.45 4.99 -13.81
CA LEU A 538 -3.64 4.55 -15.19
C LEU A 538 -2.30 4.57 -15.94
N GLY A 539 -1.88 3.40 -16.42
CA GLY A 539 -0.65 3.19 -17.17
C GLY A 539 0.58 3.63 -16.40
N SER A 540 1.30 4.60 -16.96
CA SER A 540 2.45 5.27 -16.35
C SER A 540 2.14 6.69 -15.87
N SER A 541 0.88 7.12 -15.90
CA SER A 541 0.49 8.45 -15.40
C SER A 541 0.23 8.46 -13.90
N LEU A 542 0.17 9.67 -13.33
CA LEU A 542 -0.35 9.89 -11.99
C LEU A 542 -1.88 9.99 -11.96
N TYR A 543 -2.55 10.02 -13.12
CA TYR A 543 -4.01 9.98 -13.17
C TYR A 543 -4.48 8.62 -12.64
N TYR A 544 -5.50 8.62 -11.80
CA TYR A 544 -5.90 7.41 -11.06
C TYR A 544 -7.40 7.17 -11.07
N GLU A 545 -7.78 5.92 -10.78
CA GLU A 545 -9.14 5.51 -10.45
C GLU A 545 -9.18 4.96 -9.02
N TYR A 546 -10.35 5.04 -8.37
CA TYR A 546 -10.56 4.48 -7.06
C TYR A 546 -11.16 3.09 -7.17
N ILE A 547 -10.50 2.11 -6.56
CA ILE A 547 -10.84 0.70 -6.63
C ILE A 547 -11.14 0.21 -5.22
N HIS A 548 -12.34 -0.33 -5.01
CA HIS A 548 -12.74 -0.87 -3.71
C HIS A 548 -12.65 -2.40 -3.72
N VAL A 549 -11.84 -2.95 -2.83
CA VAL A 549 -11.61 -4.41 -2.73
C VAL A 549 -12.04 -4.91 -1.38
N VAL A 550 -12.88 -5.95 -1.37
CA VAL A 550 -13.32 -6.62 -0.15
C VAL A 550 -12.70 -8.00 -0.07
N PHE A 551 -12.03 -8.30 1.03
CA PHE A 551 -11.47 -9.60 1.35
C PHE A 551 -12.28 -10.27 2.45
N THR A 552 -12.50 -11.57 2.34
CA THR A 552 -13.08 -12.41 3.38
C THR A 552 -12.09 -13.50 3.78
N LYS A 553 -11.96 -13.72 5.09
CA LYS A 553 -11.11 -14.78 5.65
C LYS A 553 -11.73 -16.15 5.42
N THR A 554 -10.95 -17.09 4.89
CA THR A 554 -11.31 -18.50 4.72
C THR A 554 -10.36 -19.41 5.50
N SER A 555 -10.63 -20.72 5.50
CA SER A 555 -9.73 -21.71 6.10
C SER A 555 -8.38 -21.83 5.43
N ASP A 556 -8.29 -21.42 4.15
CA ASP A 556 -7.09 -21.58 3.33
C ASP A 556 -6.32 -20.27 3.17
N GLY A 557 -6.90 -19.14 3.61
CA GLY A 557 -6.34 -17.79 3.53
C GLY A 557 -7.42 -16.73 3.27
N TRP A 558 -7.01 -15.48 3.08
CA TRP A 558 -7.89 -14.40 2.64
C TRP A 558 -8.19 -14.52 1.14
N ARG A 559 -9.45 -14.26 0.75
CA ARG A 559 -9.92 -14.29 -0.64
C ARG A 559 -10.77 -13.06 -0.91
N ILE A 560 -10.71 -12.55 -2.14
CA ILE A 560 -11.56 -11.44 -2.57
C ILE A 560 -13.02 -11.91 -2.65
N SER A 561 -13.90 -11.19 -1.97
CA SER A 561 -15.34 -11.42 -1.94
C SER A 561 -16.13 -10.37 -2.69
N SER A 562 -15.52 -9.22 -3.02
CA SER A 562 -16.08 -8.30 -4.01
C SER A 562 -16.20 -8.99 -5.38
N ASP A 563 -17.07 -8.42 -6.22
CA ASP A 563 -17.37 -8.96 -7.54
C ASP A 563 -16.10 -9.10 -8.40
N VAL A 564 -15.89 -10.26 -9.02
CA VAL A 564 -14.73 -10.49 -9.90
C VAL A 564 -14.72 -9.43 -11.00
N GLY A 565 -13.61 -8.76 -11.24
CA GLY A 565 -13.52 -7.75 -12.29
C GLY A 565 -14.12 -6.38 -11.94
N THR A 566 -14.65 -6.18 -10.71
CA THR A 566 -14.89 -4.83 -10.19
C THR A 566 -13.59 -4.35 -9.57
N PHE A 567 -12.71 -3.96 -10.48
CA PHE A 567 -11.46 -3.28 -10.20
C PHE A 567 -11.68 -1.83 -10.58
#